data_AF-A0A970TE20-F1
#
_entry.id   AF-A0A970TE20-F1
#
_cell.length_a   1.000
_cell.length_b   1.000
_cell.length_c   1.000
_cell.angle_alpha   90.00
_cell.angle_beta   90.00
_cell.angle_gamma   90.00
#
_symmetry.space_group_name_H-M   'P 1'
#
loop_
_entity.id
_entity.type
_entity.pdbx_description
1 polymer ?
#
loop_
_entity_poly.entity_id
_entity_poly.type
_entity_poly.pdbx_seq_one_letter_code
_entity_poly.pdbx_strand_id
1 'polypeptide(L)'
;MREIEEKYINYIDEKIAEHNSISEQHKIDDRKDESDLEKIKVNIYEIFRTLFLSDIKQLEGKNIGEKADINIYGGFLLRFDTIPTNWKMSLDKAIEHGDTTKQVIEEHKMSVAKGLKDRFIEMFEEHGRH
;
A
#
# COMPACT_ATOMS: atom_id res chain seq x y z
N MET A 1 -1.98 -15.58 13.54
CA MET A 1 -2.15 -14.87 12.26
C MET A 1 -2.41 -15.91 11.18
N ARG A 2 -3.21 -15.62 10.16
CA ARG A 2 -3.51 -16.56 9.07
C ARG A 2 -2.40 -16.51 8.01
N GLU A 3 -2.21 -17.59 7.27
CA GLU A 3 -1.15 -17.70 6.25
C GLU A 3 -1.20 -16.55 5.24
N ILE A 4 -2.40 -16.20 4.76
CA ILE A 4 -2.59 -15.09 3.81
C ILE A 4 -2.18 -13.73 4.40
N GLU A 5 -2.40 -13.52 5.70
CA GLU A 5 -2.03 -12.28 6.39
C GLU A 5 -0.51 -12.18 6.54
N GLU A 6 0.14 -13.29 6.91
CA GLU A 6 1.59 -13.37 7.03
C GLU A 6 2.26 -13.12 5.67
N LYS A 7 1.77 -13.76 4.59
CA LYS A 7 2.27 -13.53 3.23
C LYS A 7 2.14 -12.08 2.80
N TYR A 8 0.99 -11.45 3.09
CA TYR A 8 0.77 -10.07 2.70
C TYR A 8 1.63 -9.09 3.51
N ILE A 9 1.81 -9.32 4.82
CA ILE A 9 2.73 -8.51 5.64
C ILE A 9 4.17 -8.64 5.16
N ASN A 10 4.63 -9.86 4.87
CA ASN A 10 5.97 -10.09 4.35
C ASN A 10 6.18 -9.36 3.02
N TYR A 11 5.20 -9.42 2.11
CA TYR A 11 5.27 -8.66 0.86
C TYR A 11 5.40 -7.15 1.09
N ILE A 12 4.65 -6.59 2.04
CA ILE A 12 4.77 -5.16 2.36
C ILE A 12 6.15 -4.85 2.95
N ASP A 13 6.66 -5.70 3.85
CA ASP A 13 7.98 -5.52 4.47
C ASP A 13 9.12 -5.62 3.45
N GLU A 14 9.03 -6.55 2.50
CA GLU A 14 9.95 -6.65 1.36
C GLU A 14 9.95 -5.37 0.53
N LYS A 15 8.77 -4.81 0.23
CA LYS A 15 8.66 -3.55 -0.52
C LYS A 15 9.20 -2.36 0.24
N ILE A 16 8.99 -2.27 1.55
CA ILE A 16 9.60 -1.25 2.40
C ILE A 16 11.13 -1.34 2.33
N ALA A 17 11.69 -2.54 2.48
CA ALA A 17 13.13 -2.75 2.42
C ALA A 17 13.72 -2.41 1.04
N GLU A 18 13.07 -2.86 -0.04
CA GLU A 18 13.45 -2.58 -1.42
C GLU A 18 13.51 -1.07 -1.69
N HIS A 19 12.43 -0.34 -1.41
CA HIS A 19 12.36 1.09 -1.69
C HIS A 19 13.27 1.92 -0.78
N ASN A 20 13.52 1.50 0.46
CA ASN A 20 14.53 2.11 1.33
C ASN A 20 15.94 1.95 0.75
N SER A 21 16.29 0.76 0.25
CA SER A 21 17.58 0.51 -0.39
C SER A 21 17.76 1.36 -1.65
N ILE A 22 16.72 1.46 -2.48
CA ILE A 22 16.74 2.26 -3.71
C ILE A 22 16.87 3.76 -3.37
N SER A 23 16.12 4.24 -2.37
CA SER A 23 16.23 5.63 -1.88
C SER A 23 17.66 5.96 -1.43
N GLU A 24 18.30 5.05 -0.69
CA GLU A 24 19.67 5.28 -0.24
C GLU A 24 20.67 5.33 -1.40
N GLN A 25 20.51 4.44 -2.39
CA GLN A 25 21.32 4.49 -3.60
C GLN A 25 21.13 5.82 -4.36
N HIS A 26 19.90 6.30 -4.49
CA HIS A 26 19.63 7.60 -5.10
C HIS A 26 20.32 8.75 -4.37
N LYS A 27 20.37 8.74 -3.03
CA LYS A 27 21.11 9.76 -2.26
C LYS A 27 22.61 9.71 -2.51
N ILE A 28 23.20 8.51 -2.59
CA ILE A 28 24.63 8.33 -2.89
C ILE A 28 24.95 8.91 -4.28
N ASP A 29 24.02 8.76 -5.22
CA ASP A 29 24.15 9.25 -6.60
C ASP A 29 23.76 10.73 -6.78
N ASP A 30 23.52 11.48 -5.70
CA ASP A 30 23.04 12.89 -5.70
C ASP A 30 21.70 13.10 -6.45
N ARG A 31 20.88 12.06 -6.53
CA ARG A 31 19.54 12.04 -7.15
C ARG A 31 18.45 12.24 -6.11
N LYS A 32 18.40 13.46 -5.54
CA LYS A 32 17.56 13.76 -4.38
C LYS A 32 16.06 13.57 -4.65
N ASP A 33 15.57 14.05 -5.79
CA ASP A 33 14.14 14.02 -6.12
C ASP A 33 13.65 12.57 -6.26
N GLU A 34 14.44 11.71 -6.89
CA GLU A 34 14.17 10.27 -6.97
C GLU A 34 14.21 9.60 -5.59
N SER A 35 15.20 9.94 -4.75
CA SER A 35 15.26 9.46 -3.36
C SER A 35 13.99 9.81 -2.59
N ASP A 36 13.47 11.03 -2.76
CA ASP A 36 12.29 11.51 -2.05
C ASP A 36 11.00 10.85 -2.59
N LEU A 37 10.92 10.57 -3.89
CA LEU A 37 9.84 9.76 -4.46
C LEU A 37 9.83 8.33 -3.89
N GLU A 38 10.99 7.68 -3.74
CA GLU A 38 11.06 6.35 -3.14
C GLU A 38 10.61 6.35 -1.66
N LYS A 39 10.98 7.38 -0.88
CA LYS A 39 10.49 7.53 0.49
C LYS A 39 8.98 7.71 0.56
N ILE A 40 8.38 8.41 -0.40
CA ILE A 40 6.93 8.54 -0.47
C ILE A 40 6.28 7.16 -0.65
N LYS A 41 6.87 6.27 -1.47
CA LYS A 41 6.39 4.89 -1.60
C LYS A 41 6.48 4.14 -0.27
N VAL A 42 7.63 4.21 0.41
CA VAL A 42 7.84 3.61 1.75
C VAL A 42 6.76 4.05 2.73
N ASN A 43 6.49 5.35 2.83
CA ASN A 43 5.47 5.88 3.74
C ASN A 43 4.08 5.29 3.46
N ILE A 44 3.72 5.07 2.20
CA ILE A 44 2.43 4.47 1.83
C ILE A 44 2.38 3.01 2.29
N TYR A 45 3.44 2.24 2.01
CA TYR A 45 3.54 0.85 2.47
C TYR A 45 3.40 0.77 4.00
N GLU A 46 4.08 1.63 4.75
CA GLU A 46 3.99 1.68 6.22
C GLU A 46 2.60 2.03 6.73
N ILE A 47 1.92 3.00 6.09
CA ILE A 47 0.52 3.35 6.41
C ILE A 47 -0.36 2.11 6.21
N PHE A 48 -0.34 1.49 5.03
CA PHE A 48 -1.20 0.35 4.75
C PHE A 48 -0.85 -0.86 5.61
N ARG A 49 0.42 -1.10 5.91
CA ARG A 49 0.87 -2.13 6.86
C ARG A 49 0.27 -1.93 8.24
N THR A 50 0.35 -0.71 8.77
CA THR A 50 -0.16 -0.37 10.10
C THR A 50 -1.67 -0.57 10.16
N LEU A 51 -2.38 -0.14 9.13
CA LEU A 51 -3.83 -0.31 9.04
C LEU A 51 -4.22 -1.78 8.90
N PHE A 52 -3.49 -2.56 8.10
CA PHE A 52 -3.73 -3.99 7.96
C PHE A 52 -3.54 -4.73 9.29
N LEU A 53 -2.42 -4.49 9.98
CA LEU A 53 -2.15 -5.05 11.31
C LEU A 53 -3.25 -4.69 12.33
N SER A 54 -3.73 -3.45 12.29
CA SER A 54 -4.83 -3.01 13.14
C SER A 54 -6.14 -3.75 12.85
N ASP A 55 -6.45 -3.97 11.58
CA ASP A 55 -7.68 -4.63 11.15
C ASP A 55 -7.63 -6.14 11.46
N ILE A 56 -6.51 -6.84 11.20
CA ILE A 56 -6.39 -8.27 11.50
C ILE A 56 -6.37 -8.56 13.01
N LYS A 57 -5.84 -7.65 13.82
CA LYS A 57 -5.90 -7.75 15.29
C LYS A 57 -7.34 -7.76 15.80
N GLN A 58 -8.27 -7.07 15.12
CA GLN A 58 -9.69 -7.11 15.44
C GLN A 58 -10.39 -8.39 14.97
N LEU A 59 -9.72 -9.20 14.16
CA LEU A 59 -10.18 -10.51 13.70
C LEU A 59 -9.65 -11.65 14.57
N GLU A 60 -8.60 -11.42 15.36
CA GLU A 60 -8.08 -12.39 16.32
C GLU A 60 -9.16 -12.84 17.31
N GLY A 61 -9.24 -14.15 17.54
CA GLY A 61 -10.23 -14.75 18.45
C GLY A 61 -11.65 -14.87 17.89
N LYS A 62 -11.93 -14.36 16.68
CA LYS A 62 -13.18 -14.65 15.98
C LYS A 62 -13.09 -16.01 15.30
N ASN A 63 -14.13 -16.84 15.47
CA ASN A 63 -14.23 -18.12 14.77
C ASN A 63 -14.63 -17.87 13.31
N ILE A 64 -13.62 -17.59 12.50
CA ILE A 64 -13.75 -17.40 11.06
C ILE A 64 -13.43 -18.76 10.46
N GLY A 65 -14.41 -19.41 9.83
CA GLY A 65 -14.26 -20.77 9.30
C GLY A 65 -13.08 -20.93 8.33
N GLU A 66 -12.68 -22.18 8.06
CA GLU A 66 -11.47 -22.56 7.32
C GLU A 66 -11.37 -21.92 5.92
N LYS A 67 -12.49 -21.66 5.25
CA LYS A 67 -12.55 -20.78 4.07
C LYS A 67 -12.86 -19.36 4.52
N ALA A 68 -11.81 -18.58 4.75
CA ALA A 68 -11.94 -17.14 4.88
C ALA A 68 -12.60 -16.58 3.60
N ASP A 69 -13.62 -15.74 3.76
CA ASP A 69 -14.16 -14.90 2.69
C ASP A 69 -13.34 -13.60 2.69
N ILE A 70 -12.93 -13.10 1.52
CA ILE A 70 -12.18 -11.84 1.41
C ILE A 70 -12.92 -10.66 2.06
N ASN A 71 -14.26 -10.76 2.13
CA ASN A 71 -15.13 -9.76 2.75
C ASN A 71 -14.82 -9.51 4.24
N ILE A 72 -14.16 -10.44 4.94
CA ILE A 72 -13.72 -10.21 6.31
C ILE A 72 -12.66 -9.10 6.41
N TYR A 73 -11.97 -8.81 5.31
CA TYR A 73 -11.03 -7.70 5.14
C TYR A 73 -11.70 -6.48 4.50
N GLY A 74 -13.03 -6.43 4.42
CA GLY A 74 -13.77 -5.33 3.77
C GLY A 74 -13.44 -3.95 4.35
N GLY A 75 -13.21 -3.86 5.66
CA GLY A 75 -12.75 -2.62 6.31
C GLY A 75 -11.38 -2.16 5.80
N PHE A 76 -10.45 -3.10 5.61
CA PHE A 76 -9.13 -2.83 5.04
C PHE A 76 -9.25 -2.46 3.55
N LEU A 77 -10.04 -3.21 2.78
CA LEU A 77 -10.25 -2.97 1.35
C LEU A 77 -10.85 -1.58 1.07
N LEU A 78 -11.76 -1.12 1.92
CA LEU A 78 -12.35 0.22 1.84
C LEU A 78 -11.33 1.35 2.01
N ARG A 79 -10.20 1.09 2.68
CA ARG A 79 -9.12 2.09 2.84
C ARG A 79 -8.46 2.45 1.52
N PHE A 80 -8.43 1.52 0.55
CA PHE A 80 -7.91 1.79 -0.79
C PHE A 80 -8.81 2.73 -1.61
N ASP A 81 -10.06 2.91 -1.23
CA ASP A 81 -10.96 3.86 -1.90
C ASP A 81 -11.03 5.18 -1.12
N THR A 82 -11.00 5.11 0.21
CA THR A 82 -11.14 6.28 1.08
C THR A 82 -9.86 7.10 1.23
N ILE A 83 -8.69 6.48 1.38
CA ILE A 83 -7.42 7.21 1.54
C ILE A 83 -7.05 7.99 0.27
N PRO A 84 -7.12 7.40 -0.95
CA PRO A 84 -6.77 8.13 -2.17
C PRO A 84 -7.73 9.27 -2.54
N THR A 85 -8.89 9.39 -1.90
CA THR A 85 -9.85 10.48 -2.17
C THR A 85 -9.18 11.85 -2.03
N ASN A 86 -8.41 12.07 -0.96
CA ASN A 86 -7.71 13.34 -0.74
C ASN A 86 -6.55 13.55 -1.72
N TRP A 87 -5.87 12.47 -2.13
CA TRP A 87 -4.78 12.53 -3.10
C TRP A 87 -5.30 12.89 -4.49
N LYS A 88 -6.47 12.38 -4.87
CA LYS A 88 -7.14 12.75 -6.11
C LYS A 88 -7.52 14.23 -6.14
N MET A 89 -8.09 14.75 -5.07
CA MET A 89 -8.38 16.20 -4.96
C MET A 89 -7.09 17.05 -5.01
N SER A 90 -6.00 16.55 -4.42
CA SER A 90 -4.68 17.20 -4.45
C SER A 90 -4.09 17.21 -5.86
N LEU A 91 -4.25 16.10 -6.60
CA LEU A 91 -3.85 15.95 -7.99
C LEU A 91 -4.61 16.90 -8.92
N ASP A 92 -5.93 16.97 -8.79
CA ASP A 92 -6.77 17.84 -9.63
C ASP A 92 -6.31 19.31 -9.50
N LYS A 93 -6.03 19.76 -8.27
CA LYS A 93 -5.46 21.09 -8.01
C LYS A 93 -4.05 21.28 -8.56
N ALA A 94 -3.21 20.24 -8.49
CA ALA A 94 -1.87 20.30 -9.05
C ALA A 94 -1.91 20.49 -10.57
N ILE A 95 -2.81 19.77 -11.26
CA ILE A 95 -3.06 19.91 -12.70
C ILE A 95 -3.57 21.31 -13.03
N GLU A 96 -4.55 21.82 -12.27
CA GLU A 96 -5.12 23.17 -12.47
C GLU A 96 -4.06 24.27 -12.37
N HIS A 97 -3.11 24.14 -11.44
CA HIS A 97 -2.06 25.12 -11.20
C HIS A 97 -0.75 24.87 -11.97
N GLY A 98 -0.66 23.78 -12.74
CA GLY A 98 0.57 23.40 -13.45
C GLY A 98 1.72 22.96 -12.54
N ASP A 99 1.42 22.49 -11.32
CA ASP A 99 2.39 21.96 -10.36
C ASP A 99 2.76 20.52 -10.71
N THR A 100 3.70 20.38 -11.64
CA THR A 100 4.14 19.08 -12.19
C THR A 100 4.76 18.17 -11.13
N THR A 101 5.52 18.73 -10.18
CA THR A 101 6.13 17.96 -9.09
C THR A 101 5.05 17.32 -8.22
N LYS A 102 4.06 18.10 -7.81
CA LYS A 102 2.96 17.60 -7.01
C LYS A 102 2.08 16.62 -7.77
N GLN A 103 1.85 16.85 -9.06
CA GLN A 103 1.16 15.90 -9.92
C GLN A 103 1.85 14.52 -9.88
N VAL A 104 3.15 14.46 -10.15
CA VAL A 104 3.93 13.21 -10.15
C VAL A 104 3.84 12.51 -8.80
N ILE A 105 3.93 13.26 -7.70
CA ILE A 105 3.82 12.72 -6.34
C ILE A 105 2.45 12.08 -6.10
N GLU A 106 1.35 12.76 -6.41
CA GLU A 106 0.00 12.23 -6.14
C GLU A 106 -0.33 11.04 -7.04
N GLU A 107 0.11 11.06 -8.31
CA GLU A 107 -0.01 9.91 -9.22
C GLU A 107 0.76 8.69 -8.69
N HIS A 108 1.98 8.89 -8.20
CA HIS A 108 2.76 7.81 -7.58
C HIS A 108 2.06 7.24 -6.35
N LYS A 109 1.49 8.10 -5.49
CA LYS A 109 0.79 7.60 -4.30
C LYS A 109 -0.38 6.69 -4.65
N MET A 110 -1.19 7.11 -5.62
CA MET A 110 -2.34 6.33 -6.08
C MET A 110 -1.89 5.02 -6.75
N SER A 111 -0.81 5.06 -7.53
CA SER A 111 -0.24 3.87 -8.19
C SER A 111 0.20 2.82 -7.16
N VAL A 112 0.91 3.22 -6.11
CA VAL A 112 1.34 2.31 -5.03
C VAL A 112 0.15 1.72 -4.28
N ALA A 113 -0.83 2.55 -3.91
CA ALA A 113 -2.03 2.08 -3.23
C ALA A 113 -2.83 1.08 -4.07
N LYS A 114 -2.95 1.33 -5.38
CA LYS A 114 -3.58 0.40 -6.32
C LYS A 114 -2.81 -0.92 -6.39
N GLY A 115 -1.48 -0.88 -6.55
CA GLY A 115 -0.64 -2.08 -6.59
C GLY A 115 -0.73 -2.93 -5.31
N LEU A 116 -0.85 -2.29 -4.15
CA LEU A 116 -1.09 -2.98 -2.88
C LEU A 116 -2.45 -3.70 -2.85
N LYS A 117 -3.52 -3.01 -3.28
CA LYS A 117 -4.87 -3.60 -3.37
C LYS A 117 -4.88 -4.80 -4.30
N ASP A 118 -4.35 -4.62 -5.51
CA ASP A 118 -4.34 -5.64 -6.55
C ASP A 118 -3.55 -6.87 -6.08
N ARG A 119 -2.38 -6.68 -5.45
CA ARG A 119 -1.58 -7.80 -4.92
C ARG A 119 -2.28 -8.54 -3.80
N PHE A 120 -2.99 -7.85 -2.90
CA PHE A 120 -3.74 -8.51 -1.83
C PHE A 120 -4.86 -9.39 -2.39
N ILE A 121 -5.63 -8.87 -3.35
CA ILE A 121 -6.71 -9.61 -4.02
C ILE A 121 -6.14 -10.83 -4.74
N GLU A 122 -5.05 -10.66 -5.49
CA GLU A 122 -4.38 -11.75 -6.20
C GLU A 122 -3.92 -12.86 -5.23
N MET A 123 -3.23 -12.51 -4.15
CA MET A 123 -2.79 -13.49 -3.14
C MET A 123 -3.97 -14.27 -2.55
N PHE A 124 -5.10 -13.59 -2.35
CA PHE A 124 -6.30 -14.22 -1.81
C PHE A 124 -6.94 -15.20 -2.81
N GLU A 125 -7.04 -14.80 -4.08
CA GLU A 125 -7.53 -15.66 -5.16
C GLU A 125 -6.64 -16.89 -5.37
N GLU A 126 -5.32 -16.73 -5.32
CA GLU A 126 -4.35 -17.82 -5.39
C GLU A 126 -4.54 -18.80 -4.23
N HIS A 127 -4.75 -18.30 -3.01
CA HIS A 127 -4.96 -19.12 -1.82
C HIS A 127 -6.28 -19.91 -1.87
N GLY A 128 -7.35 -19.35 -2.45
CA GLY A 128 -8.65 -20.00 -2.57
C GLY A 128 -8.80 -21.02 -3.70
N ARG A 129 -7.79 -21.15 -4.58
CA ARG A 129 -7.77 -22.11 -5.71
C ARG A 129 -7.21 -23.49 -5.34
N HIS A 130 -6.70 -23.67 -4.12
CA HIS A 130 -6.17 -24.92 -3.57
C HIS A 130 -7.15 -25.56 -2.57
#